data_AF-A0AAX1SW72-F1
#
_entry.id   AF-A0AAX1SW72-F1
#
_cell.length_a   1.000
_cell.length_b   1.000
_cell.length_c   1.000
_cell.angle_alpha   90.00
_cell.angle_beta   90.00
_cell.angle_gamma   90.00
#
_symmetry.space_group_name_H-M   'P 1'
#
loop_
_entity.id
_entity.type
_entity.pdbx_description
1 polymer ?
#
loop_
_entity_poly.entity_id
_entity_poly.type
_entity_poly.pdbx_seq_one_letter_code
_entity_poly.pdbx_strand_id
1 'polypeptide(L)' 'MSEPNKQYTNIELEMILDNFVKALPMQMRMQREMSKVYKVRFDALVSEGFTEQQALEIVKSRGIE' A
#
# COMPACT_ATOMS: atom_id res chain seq x y z
N MET A 1 23.95 19.29 -5.54
CA MET A 1 24.59 18.91 -4.27
C MET A 1 24.07 17.53 -3.92
N SER A 2 24.86 16.49 -4.14
CA SER A 2 24.52 15.13 -3.70
C SER A 2 24.63 15.12 -2.18
N GLU A 3 23.54 14.82 -1.47
CA GLU A 3 23.63 14.64 -0.03
C GLU A 3 24.66 13.54 0.27
N PRO A 4 25.53 13.72 1.27
CA PRO A 4 26.48 12.68 1.65
C PRO A 4 25.68 11.45 2.08
N ASN A 5 26.03 10.30 1.50
CA ASN A 5 25.40 9.01 1.77
C ASN A 5 25.65 8.65 3.24
N LYS A 6 24.75 9.08 4.15
CA LYS A 6 24.90 8.90 5.59
C LYS A 6 24.78 7.41 5.88
N GLN A 7 25.90 6.78 6.22
CA GLN A 7 25.90 5.40 6.69
C GLN A 7 25.37 5.37 8.12
N TYR A 8 24.27 4.65 8.35
CA TYR A 8 23.75 4.42 9.69
C TYR A 8 24.70 3.53 10.49
N THR A 9 24.88 3.84 11.76
CA THR A 9 25.48 2.91 12.71
C THR A 9 24.57 1.71 12.93
N ASN A 10 25.12 0.59 13.42
CA ASN A 10 24.32 -0.61 13.72
C ASN A 10 23.18 -0.32 14.69
N ILE A 11 23.42 0.53 15.69
CA ILE A 11 22.41 0.92 16.70
C ILE A 11 21.29 1.74 16.04
N GLU A 12 21.62 2.72 15.18
CA GLU A 12 20.62 3.48 14.45
C GLU A 12 19.79 2.59 13.53
N LEU A 13 20.42 1.59 12.89
CA LEU A 13 19.73 0.62 12.05
C LEU A 13 18.76 -0.25 12.85
N GLU A 14 19.16 -0.76 14.01
CA GLU A 14 18.29 -1.51 14.92
C GLU A 14 17.09 -0.67 15.37
N MET A 15 17.32 0.59 15.76
CA MET A 15 16.23 1.51 16.14
C MET A 15 15.24 1.76 14.99
N ILE A 16 15.74 1.90 13.76
CA ILE A 16 14.90 2.03 12.57
C ILE A 16 14.06 0.76 12.39
N LEU A 17 14.68 -0.42 12.43
CA LEU A 17 13.99 -1.70 12.27
C LEU A 17 12.91 -1.91 13.35
N ASP A 18 13.21 -1.59 14.61
CA ASP A 18 12.26 -1.66 15.71
C ASP A 18 11.04 -0.76 15.48
N ASN A 19 11.26 0.45 14.98
CA ASN A 19 10.17 1.38 14.66
C ASN A 19 9.34 0.87 13.47
N PHE A 20 9.98 0.28 12.46
CA PHE A 20 9.26 -0.38 11.36
C PHE A 20 8.38 -1.51 11.88
N VAL A 21 8.93 -2.42 12.69
CA VAL A 21 8.18 -3.54 13.27
C VAL A 21 6.99 -3.04 14.11
N LYS A 22 7.18 -1.99 14.90
CA LYS A 22 6.10 -1.37 15.68
C LYS A 22 5.01 -0.74 14.81
N ALA A 23 5.35 -0.26 13.61
CA ALA A 23 4.39 0.30 12.66
C ALA A 23 3.61 -0.76 11.86
N LEU A 24 4.13 -1.98 11.73
CA LEU A 24 3.51 -3.05 10.94
C LEU A 24 2.03 -3.32 11.31
N PRO A 25 1.62 -3.41 12.59
CA PRO A 25 0.22 -3.64 12.93
C PRO A 25 -0.72 -2.56 12.40
N MET A 26 -0.26 -1.30 12.41
CA MET A 26 -1.02 -0.18 11.86
C MET A 26 -1.09 -0.26 10.34
N GLN A 27 0.02 -0.55 9.67
CA GLN A 27 0.05 -0.78 8.22
C GLN A 27 -0.89 -1.94 7.82
N MET A 28 -0.89 -3.05 8.54
CA MET A 28 -1.79 -4.18 8.28
C MET A 28 -3.27 -3.78 8.41
N ARG A 29 -3.63 -2.99 9.44
CA ARG A 29 -4.99 -2.46 9.59
C ARG A 29 -5.36 -1.54 8.42
N MET A 30 -4.44 -0.66 8.02
CA MET A 30 -4.65 0.22 6.88
C MET A 30 -4.87 -0.57 5.58
N GLN A 31 -4.05 -1.59 5.31
CA GLN A 31 -4.21 -2.44 4.13
C GLN A 31 -5.55 -3.19 4.12
N ARG A 32 -6.04 -3.61 5.30
CA ARG A 32 -7.37 -4.20 5.44
C ARG A 32 -8.49 -3.23 5.08
N GLU A 33 -8.38 -1.96 5.47
CA GLU A 33 -9.39 -0.96 5.09
C GLU A 33 -9.29 -0.62 3.60
N MET A 34 -8.07 -0.49 3.06
CA MET A 34 -7.85 -0.26 1.63
C MET A 34 -8.42 -1.38 0.76
N SER A 35 -8.31 -2.64 1.17
CA SER A 35 -8.88 -3.77 0.40
C SER A 35 -10.40 -3.68 0.24
N LYS A 36 -11.10 -3.12 1.23
CA LYS A 36 -12.55 -2.86 1.12
C LYS A 36 -12.84 -1.80 0.07
N VAL A 37 -12.06 -0.71 0.06
CA VAL A 37 -12.24 0.35 -0.94
C VAL A 37 -11.96 -0.19 -2.35
N TYR A 38 -10.95 -1.05 -2.50
CA TYR A 38 -10.66 -1.70 -3.77
C TYR A 38 -11.82 -2.59 -4.23
N LYS A 39 -12.45 -3.32 -3.30
CA LYS A 39 -13.63 -4.14 -3.60
C LYS A 39 -14.81 -3.28 -4.06
N VAL A 40 -15.07 -2.15 -3.39
CA VAL A 40 -16.14 -1.22 -3.79
C VAL A 40 -15.91 -0.69 -5.20
N ARG A 41 -14.68 -0.27 -5.54
CA ARG A 41 -14.34 0.20 -6.89
C ARG A 41 -14.53 -0.91 -7.94
N PHE A 42 -14.10 -2.13 -7.64
CA PHE A 42 -14.28 -3.28 -8.52
C PHE A 42 -15.78 -3.54 -8.78
N ASP A 43 -16.59 -3.58 -7.72
CA ASP A 43 -18.03 -3.84 -7.82
C ASP A 43 -18.75 -2.75 -8.61
N ALA A 44 -18.38 -1.49 -8.40
CA ALA A 44 -18.90 -0.38 -9.18
C ALA A 44 -18.60 -0.55 -10.68
N LEU A 45 -17.36 -0.87 -11.06
CA LEU A 45 -17.00 -1.11 -12.45
C LEU A 45 -17.79 -2.27 -13.06
N VAL A 46 -17.95 -3.38 -12.34
CA VAL A 46 -18.76 -4.50 -12.84
C VAL A 46 -20.23 -4.08 -13.03
N SER A 47 -20.78 -3.28 -12.11
CA SER A 47 -22.17 -2.79 -12.21
C SER A 47 -22.40 -1.83 -13.38
N GLU A 48 -21.36 -1.09 -13.80
CA GLU A 48 -21.37 -0.22 -14.98
C GLU A 48 -21.18 -0.99 -16.30
N GLY A 49 -21.07 -2.32 -16.24
CA GLY A 49 -21.02 -3.19 -17.42
C GLY A 49 -19.61 -3.59 -17.87
N PHE A 50 -18.56 -3.29 -17.11
CA PHE A 50 -17.24 -3.85 -17.36
C PHE A 50 -17.21 -5.34 -17.02
N THR A 51 -16.39 -6.12 -17.75
CA THR A 51 -16.13 -7.50 -17.34
C THR A 51 -15.28 -7.52 -16.07
N GLU A 52 -15.37 -8.61 -15.29
CA GLU A 52 -14.53 -8.77 -14.10
C GLU A 52 -13.03 -8.61 -14.41
N GLN A 53 -12.58 -9.12 -15.56
CA GLN A 53 -11.18 -9.00 -15.97
C GLN A 53 -10.77 -7.55 -16.25
N GLN A 54 -11.64 -6.76 -16.90
CA GLN A 54 -11.41 -5.34 -17.14
C GLN A 54 -11.43 -4.55 -15.83
N ALA A 55 -12.41 -4.81 -14.96
CA ALA A 55 -12.51 -4.16 -13.66
C ALA A 55 -11.27 -4.42 -12.80
N LEU A 56 -10.79 -5.67 -12.76
CA LEU A 56 -9.58 -6.04 -12.01
C LEU A 56 -8.33 -5.32 -12.55
N GLU A 57 -8.18 -5.22 -13.87
CA GLU A 57 -7.02 -4.54 -14.47
C GLU A 57 -7.04 -3.03 -14.22
N ILE A 58 -8.22 -2.41 -14.25
CA ILE A 58 -8.38 -0.98 -13.89
C ILE A 58 -8.00 -0.76 -12.42
N VAL A 59 -8.48 -1.61 -11.52
CA VAL A 59 -8.19 -1.49 -10.09
C VAL A 59 -6.70 -1.66 -9.80
N LYS A 60 -6.03 -2.64 -10.43
CA LYS A 60 -4.59 -2.87 -10.27
C LYS A 60 -3.73 -1.71 -10.81
N SER A 61 -4.09 -1.18 -11.97
CA SER A 61 -3.26 -0.19 -12.68
C SER A 61 -3.40 1.23 -12.12
N ARG A 62 -4.56 1.59 -11.55
CA ARG A 62 -4.84 2.95 -11.09
C ARG A 62 -5.07 3.10 -9.59
N GLY A 63 -5.04 2.03 -8.81
CA GLY A 63 -5.12 2.11 -7.35
C GLY A 63 -6.42 2.74 -6.85
N ILE A 64 -6.36 3.49 -5.75
CA ILE A 64 -7.38 4.42 -5.27
C ILE A 64 -6.65 5.75 -5.11
N GLU A 65 -7.12 6.79 -5.80
CA GLU A 65 -6.66 8.18 -5.64
C GLU A 65 -7.61 8.93 -4.72
#